data_AF-A0A920PPY2-F1
#
_entry.id   AF-A0A920PPY2-F1
#
_cell.length_a   1.000
_cell.length_b   1.000
_cell.length_c   1.000
_cell.angle_alpha   90.00
_cell.angle_beta   90.00
_cell.angle_gamma   90.00
#
_symmetry.space_group_name_H-M   'P 1'
#
loop_
_entity.id
_entity.type
_entity.pdbx_description
1 polymer ?
#
loop_
_entity_poly.entity_id
_entity_poly.type
_entity_poly.pdbx_seq_one_letter_code
_entity_poly.pdbx_strand_id
1 'polypeptide(L)'
;MASDNKLISVPYSIELNDSPLFRVNYEAEYFADICKRQFDQLYKEGADSGRVMCIALHPFLIGQPHRIKYLDDILSHITSHSDVWMTTADDITEYYLANYYDQAVEDSKK
;
A
#
# COMPACT_ATOMS: atom_id res chain seq x y z
N MET A 1 12.22 27.91 0.79
CA MET A 1 12.53 27.82 2.24
C MET A 1 13.05 26.41 2.45
N ALA A 2 14.28 26.24 2.94
CA ALA A 2 14.75 24.93 3.31
C ALA A 2 13.89 24.48 4.49
N SER A 3 13.01 23.51 4.26
CA SER A 3 12.39 22.76 5.34
C SER A 3 13.52 22.24 6.22
N ASP A 4 13.43 22.39 7.54
CA ASP A 4 14.23 21.57 8.45
C ASP A 4 14.17 20.12 7.94
N ASN A 5 15.32 19.50 7.63
CA ASN A 5 15.40 18.28 6.83
C ASN A 5 14.77 17.08 7.57
N LYS A 6 13.43 17.00 7.59
CA LYS A 6 12.64 15.90 8.12
C LYS A 6 12.71 14.73 7.14
N LEU A 7 13.16 13.58 7.61
CA LEU A 7 13.16 12.32 6.84
C LEU A 7 12.01 11.45 7.33
N ILE A 8 11.12 11.07 6.40
CA ILE A 8 9.95 10.22 6.67
C ILE A 8 10.12 8.88 5.95
N SER A 9 9.82 7.80 6.65
CA SER A 9 9.74 6.46 6.06
C SER A 9 8.28 6.12 5.82
N VAL A 10 7.92 5.83 4.57
CA VAL A 10 6.59 5.33 4.20
C VAL A 10 6.70 3.82 3.94
N PRO A 11 5.85 2.99 4.55
CA PRO A 11 5.92 1.55 4.38
C PRO A 11 5.80 1.11 2.90
N TYR A 12 6.68 0.20 2.51
CA TYR A 12 6.66 -0.48 1.21
C TYR A 12 6.48 -1.99 1.41
N SER A 13 6.01 -2.70 0.38
CA SER A 13 5.78 -4.14 0.45
C SER A 13 6.69 -4.92 -0.50
N ILE A 14 7.41 -5.91 0.05
CA ILE A 14 8.11 -6.94 -0.75
C ILE A 14 7.19 -8.13 -1.04
N GLU A 15 6.23 -8.42 -0.15
CA GLU A 15 5.30 -9.54 -0.31
C GLU A 15 4.23 -9.26 -1.35
N LEU A 16 3.64 -8.06 -1.34
CA LEU A 16 2.70 -7.60 -2.36
C LEU A 16 3.42 -6.86 -3.47
N ASN A 17 4.30 -7.59 -4.15
CA ASN A 17 5.11 -7.09 -5.24
C ASN A 17 5.12 -8.10 -6.38
N ASP A 18 4.70 -7.68 -7.57
CA ASP A 18 4.56 -8.57 -8.73
C ASP A 18 5.93 -9.13 -9.21
N SER A 19 7.01 -8.38 -9.03
CA SER A 19 8.36 -8.76 -9.46
C SER A 19 8.92 -9.99 -8.72
N PRO A 20 9.08 -9.99 -7.38
CA PRO A 20 9.56 -11.16 -6.66
C PRO A 20 8.58 -12.33 -6.75
N LEU A 21 7.26 -12.10 -6.75
CA LEU A 21 6.27 -13.17 -6.84
C LEU A 21 6.33 -13.91 -8.17
N PHE A 22 6.31 -13.18 -9.29
CA PHE A 22 6.37 -13.82 -10.60
C PHE A 22 7.74 -14.43 -10.87
N ARG A 23 8.81 -13.92 -10.24
CA ARG A 23 10.16 -14.51 -10.31
C ARG A 23 10.24 -15.89 -9.65
N VAL A 24 9.42 -16.17 -8.65
CA VAL A 24 9.35 -17.49 -8.00
C VAL A 24 8.18 -18.36 -8.51
N ASN A 25 7.64 -18.02 -9.68
CA ASN A 25 6.59 -18.76 -10.40
C ASN A 25 5.22 -18.81 -9.70
N TYR A 26 4.85 -17.77 -8.93
CA TYR A 26 3.45 -17.59 -8.57
C TYR A 26 2.66 -17.01 -9.73
N GLU A 27 1.42 -17.50 -9.89
CA GLU A 27 0.49 -17.00 -10.90
C GLU A 27 -0.18 -15.69 -10.46
N ALA A 28 -0.66 -14.92 -11.44
CA ALA A 28 -1.30 -13.63 -11.17
C ALA A 28 -2.65 -13.76 -10.43
N GLU A 29 -3.32 -14.91 -10.52
CA GLU A 29 -4.50 -15.22 -9.70
C GLU A 29 -4.15 -15.26 -8.21
N TYR A 30 -3.07 -15.98 -7.85
CA TYR A 30 -2.59 -16.02 -6.48
C TYR A 30 -2.20 -14.62 -5.97
N PHE A 31 -1.55 -13.81 -6.81
CA PHE A 31 -1.24 -12.42 -6.46
C PHE A 31 -2.50 -11.61 -6.12
N ALA A 32 -3.56 -11.74 -6.92
CA ALA A 32 -4.83 -11.09 -6.63
C ALA A 32 -5.45 -11.58 -5.32
N ASP A 33 -5.42 -12.87 -5.05
CA ASP A 33 -5.96 -13.45 -3.83
C ASP A 33 -5.26 -12.92 -2.58
N ILE A 34 -3.92 -12.88 -2.56
CA ILE A 34 -3.19 -12.37 -1.40
C ILE A 34 -3.37 -10.85 -1.22
N CYS A 35 -3.48 -10.09 -2.31
CA CYS A 35 -3.79 -8.67 -2.23
C CYS A 35 -5.17 -8.44 -1.58
N LYS A 36 -6.20 -9.15 -2.04
CA LYS A 36 -7.56 -9.05 -1.48
C LYS A 36 -7.60 -9.48 -0.02
N ARG A 37 -6.95 -10.59 0.32
CA ARG A 37 -6.87 -11.08 1.71
C ARG A 37 -6.16 -10.11 2.65
N GLN A 38 -5.06 -9.51 2.21
CA GLN A 38 -4.37 -8.49 3.01
C GLN A 38 -5.23 -7.23 3.15
N PHE A 39 -5.89 -6.80 2.07
CA PHE A 39 -6.85 -5.69 2.14
C PHE A 39 -7.95 -5.97 3.16
N ASP A 40 -8.64 -7.11 3.09
CA ASP A 40 -9.75 -7.45 3.99
C ASP A 40 -9.32 -7.44 5.47
N GLN A 41 -8.12 -7.94 5.75
CA GLN A 41 -7.56 -7.93 7.10
C GLN A 41 -7.24 -6.50 7.58
N LEU A 42 -6.56 -5.69 6.75
CA LEU A 42 -6.23 -4.31 7.09
C LEU A 42 -7.46 -3.43 7.19
N TYR A 43 -8.48 -3.68 6.37
CA TYR A 43 -9.76 -2.99 6.40
C TYR A 43 -10.49 -3.23 7.72
N LYS A 44 -10.52 -4.49 8.17
CA LYS A 44 -11.07 -4.86 9.48
C LYS A 44 -10.31 -4.19 10.64
N GLU A 45 -8.98 -4.17 10.59
CA GLU A 45 -8.15 -3.50 11.60
C GLU A 45 -8.24 -1.97 11.54
N GLY A 46 -8.61 -1.45 10.38
CA GLY A 46 -8.77 -0.02 10.09
C GLY A 46 -9.92 0.66 10.84
N ALA A 47 -10.81 -0.12 11.48
CA ALA A 47 -11.96 0.40 12.20
C ALA A 47 -11.59 1.39 13.33
N ASP A 48 -10.47 1.15 14.02
CA ASP A 48 -9.99 2.00 15.12
C ASP A 48 -8.85 2.94 14.68
N SER A 49 -8.02 2.50 13.74
CA SER A 49 -6.84 3.24 13.28
C SER A 49 -6.50 2.84 11.85
N GLY A 50 -6.51 3.83 10.95
CA GLY A 50 -6.21 3.63 9.53
C GLY A 50 -4.93 2.84 9.29
N ARG A 51 -4.97 1.97 8.29
CA ARG A 51 -3.84 1.13 7.86
C ARG A 51 -3.37 1.54 6.47
N VAL A 52 -2.07 1.42 6.22
CA VAL A 52 -1.46 1.67 4.90
C VAL A 52 -1.20 0.34 4.21
N MET A 53 -1.67 0.21 2.97
CA MET A 53 -1.41 -0.94 2.11
C MET A 53 -0.70 -0.47 0.84
N CYS A 54 0.46 -1.06 0.54
CA CYS A 54 1.22 -0.80 -0.67
C CYS A 54 1.16 -2.03 -1.59
N ILE A 55 0.84 -1.82 -2.87
CA ILE A 55 0.90 -2.83 -3.93
C ILE A 55 1.96 -2.37 -4.92
N ALA A 56 3.08 -3.09 -4.98
CA ALA A 56 4.18 -2.77 -5.88
C ALA A 56 3.99 -3.44 -7.23
N LEU A 57 3.93 -2.63 -8.29
CA LEU A 57 3.58 -3.07 -9.64
C LEU A 57 4.62 -2.61 -10.65
N HIS A 58 4.85 -3.46 -11.66
CA HIS A 58 5.72 -3.16 -12.79
C HIS A 58 4.92 -3.35 -14.09
N PRO A 59 4.71 -2.31 -14.92
CA PRO A 59 3.85 -2.39 -16.10
C PRO A 59 4.21 -3.51 -17.08
N PHE A 60 5.50 -3.83 -17.22
CA PHE A 60 5.96 -4.91 -18.09
C PHE A 60 5.67 -6.32 -17.55
N LEU A 61 5.30 -6.44 -16.26
CA LEU A 61 4.95 -7.69 -15.59
C LEU A 61 3.44 -7.86 -15.47
N ILE A 62 2.77 -7.05 -14.63
CA ILE A 62 1.32 -7.16 -14.40
C ILE A 62 0.50 -6.73 -15.63
N GLY A 63 1.06 -5.86 -16.48
CA GLY A 63 0.40 -5.36 -17.68
C GLY A 63 0.34 -6.35 -18.84
N GLN A 64 0.92 -7.55 -18.71
CA GLN A 64 0.82 -8.58 -19.74
C GLN A 64 -0.64 -9.01 -19.96
N PRO A 65 -1.08 -9.32 -21.21
CA PRO A 65 -2.48 -9.62 -21.51
C PRO A 65 -3.10 -10.74 -20.67
N HIS A 66 -2.31 -11.72 -20.26
CA HIS A 66 -2.78 -12.84 -19.44
C HIS A 66 -2.84 -12.51 -17.93
N ARG A 67 -2.36 -11.34 -17.50
CA ARG A 67 -2.31 -10.91 -16.09
C ARG A 67 -3.15 -9.69 -15.78
N ILE A 68 -3.33 -8.77 -16.72
CA ILE A 68 -3.94 -7.46 -16.47
C ILE A 68 -5.33 -7.53 -15.83
N LYS A 69 -6.14 -8.55 -16.17
CA LYS A 69 -7.45 -8.77 -15.54
C LYS A 69 -7.37 -8.90 -14.02
N TYR A 70 -6.29 -9.44 -13.48
CA TYR A 70 -6.13 -9.63 -12.05
C TYR A 70 -5.81 -8.32 -11.33
N LEU A 71 -5.18 -7.36 -12.00
CA LEU A 71 -5.05 -6.01 -11.45
C LEU A 71 -6.40 -5.31 -11.36
N ASP A 72 -7.22 -5.45 -12.40
CA ASP A 72 -8.60 -4.96 -12.41
C ASP A 72 -9.43 -5.59 -11.27
N ASP A 73 -9.30 -6.91 -11.07
CA ASP A 73 -9.95 -7.63 -9.97
C ASP A 73 -9.51 -7.13 -8.58
N ILE A 74 -8.22 -6.82 -8.40
CA ILE A 74 -7.69 -6.29 -7.13
C ILE A 74 -8.26 -4.90 -6.87
N LEU A 75 -8.14 -3.99 -7.84
CA LEU A 75 -8.57 -2.60 -7.70
C LEU A 75 -10.08 -2.50 -7.54
N SER A 76 -10.85 -3.28 -8.31
CA SER A 76 -12.31 -3.35 -8.18
C SER A 76 -12.74 -3.82 -6.79
N HIS A 77 -12.08 -4.83 -6.22
CA HIS A 77 -12.38 -5.29 -4.86
C HIS A 77 -12.12 -4.19 -3.83
N ILE A 78 -10.92 -3.59 -3.85
CA ILE A 78 -10.53 -2.53 -2.90
C ILE A 78 -11.48 -1.33 -3.00
N THR A 79 -11.74 -0.85 -4.22
CA THR A 79 -12.56 0.36 -4.45
C THR A 79 -14.06 0.16 -4.24
N SER A 80 -14.53 -1.08 -4.09
CA SER A 80 -15.93 -1.38 -3.74
C SER A 80 -16.27 -1.10 -2.27
N HIS A 81 -15.27 -0.86 -1.42
CA HIS A 81 -15.43 -0.57 0.00
C HIS A 81 -15.45 0.95 0.27
N SER A 82 -16.25 1.39 1.24
CA SER A 82 -16.17 2.76 1.74
C SER A 82 -14.90 2.98 2.55
N ASP A 83 -14.54 4.24 2.82
CA ASP A 83 -13.46 4.60 3.75
C ASP A 83 -12.07 4.11 3.31
N VAL A 84 -11.89 3.89 2.00
CA VAL A 84 -10.60 3.63 1.37
C VAL A 84 -10.04 4.92 0.79
N TRP A 85 -8.87 5.33 1.27
CA TRP A 85 -8.14 6.47 0.71
C TRP A 85 -7.18 6.02 -0.39
N MET A 86 -7.60 6.16 -1.65
CA MET A 86 -6.70 6.01 -2.79
C MET A 86 -5.78 7.24 -2.86
N THR A 87 -4.50 7.04 -2.59
CA THR A 87 -3.60 8.16 -2.31
C THR A 87 -2.17 7.86 -2.75
N THR A 88 -1.31 8.88 -2.68
CA THR A 88 0.11 8.78 -2.97
C THR A 88 0.95 8.75 -1.68
N ALA A 89 2.21 8.33 -1.78
CA ALA A 89 3.13 8.39 -0.66
C ALA A 89 3.40 9.84 -0.21
N ASP A 90 3.35 10.80 -1.14
CA ASP A 90 3.51 12.22 -0.86
C ASP A 90 2.35 12.72 0.00
N ASP A 91 1.11 12.43 -0.40
CA ASP A 91 -0.08 12.82 0.36
C ASP A 91 -0.12 12.17 1.76
N ILE A 92 0.28 10.89 1.88
CA ILE A 92 0.44 10.23 3.19
C ILE A 92 1.48 10.98 4.04
N THR A 93 2.60 11.36 3.43
CA THR A 93 3.68 12.08 4.12
C THR A 93 3.21 13.45 4.59
N GLU A 94 2.51 14.20 3.75
CA GLU A 94 1.93 15.50 4.11
C GLU A 94 0.93 15.38 5.26
N TYR A 95 0.02 14.40 5.19
CA TYR A 95 -0.94 14.13 6.26
C TYR A 95 -0.24 13.76 7.57
N TYR A 96 0.79 12.90 7.51
CA TYR A 96 1.56 12.50 8.69
C TYR A 96 2.32 13.68 9.32
N LEU A 97 2.97 14.52 8.50
CA LEU A 97 3.69 15.71 8.95
C LEU A 97 2.77 16.72 9.63
N ALA A 98 1.55 16.90 9.12
CA ALA A 98 0.58 17.85 9.67
C ALA A 98 -0.06 17.38 10.99
N ASN A 99 -0.18 16.06 11.21
CA ASN A 99 -1.04 15.53 12.28
C ASN A 99 -0.30 14.71 13.36
N TYR A 100 0.82 14.06 13.04
CA TYR A 100 1.41 13.03 13.92
C TYR A 100 2.93 13.10 14.11
N TYR A 101 3.66 13.83 13.25
CA TYR A 101 5.13 13.83 13.29
C TYR A 101 5.71 14.29 14.63
N ASP A 102 5.26 15.43 15.16
CA ASP A 102 5.84 15.99 16.39
C ASP A 102 5.59 15.07 17.60
N GLN A 103 4.40 14.44 17.66
CA GLN A 103 4.07 13.43 18.67
C GLN A 103 5.00 12.21 18.57
N ALA A 104 5.22 11.68 17.36
CA ALA A 104 6.10 10.54 17.15
C ALA A 104 7.56 10.84 17.52
N VAL A 105 8.04 12.06 17.27
CA VAL A 105 9.38 12.53 17.68
C VAL A 105 9.49 12.65 19.20
N GLU A 106 8.42 13.02 19.89
CA GLU A 106 8.39 13.03 21.35
C GLU A 106 8.43 11.61 21.92
N ASP A 107 7.64 10.70 21.36
CA ASP A 107 7.56 9.31 21.83
C ASP A 107 8.86 8.52 21.61
N SER A 108 9.64 8.86 20.58
CA SER A 108 10.94 8.21 20.31
C SER A 108 12.06 8.59 21.28
N LYS A 109 11.85 9.54 22.19
CA LYS A 109 12.86 9.99 23.18
C LYS A 109 12.78 9.22 24.50
N LYS A 110 11.75 8.40 24.68
CA LYS A 110 11.55 7.53 25.84
C LYS A 110 12.37 6.25 25.70
#